data_AF-A0A1B6L6A5-F1
#
_entry.id   AF-A0A1B6L6A5-F1
#
_cell.length_a   1.000
_cell.length_b   1.000
_cell.length_c   1.000
_cell.angle_alpha   90.00
_cell.angle_beta   90.00
_cell.angle_gamma   90.00
#
_symmetry.space_group_name_H-M   'P 1'
#
loop_
_entity.id
_entity.type
_entity.pdbx_description
1 polymer ?
#
loop_
_entity_poly.entity_id
_entity_poly.type
_entity_poly.pdbx_seq_one_letter_code
_entity_poly.pdbx_strand_id
1 'polypeptide(L)'
;DVWQFWMDAPFLIAFDSHMTPIWAVPFPAVTICTYFTVKRSVVDLAATNNKTVLFYASLMCPRPELLRAKVPELEYIGNEFYDFVKQVSPNCSEMMKRCFFWNEEVDCCSLFEPVMTDSGMCLIFNNLPFSKIFTNNTYVPFPSNTLPSNARFWSIEEGYPQPDLRGHNDSFIYPRWAQLAGSIFGLSVELFQNISEWQSLCTGAFSGFRVSLSSPADLPLFSQMNYRLSVNRET
;
A
#
# COMPACT_ATOMS: atom_id res chain seq x y z
N ASP A 1 44.60 -9.54 21.37
CA ASP A 1 43.68 -9.18 22.46
C ASP A 1 42.23 -9.36 22.06
N VAL A 2 41.50 -10.22 22.78
CA VAL A 2 40.07 -10.50 22.55
C VAL A 2 39.21 -9.23 22.70
N TRP A 3 39.65 -8.30 23.55
CA TRP A 3 38.99 -7.00 23.76
C TRP A 3 38.94 -6.13 22.50
N GLN A 4 40.02 -6.12 21.70
CA GLN A 4 40.07 -5.34 20.46
C GLN A 4 39.13 -5.94 19.40
N PHE A 5 39.08 -7.27 19.28
CA PHE A 5 38.16 -7.94 18.35
C PHE A 5 36.68 -7.65 18.68
N TRP A 6 36.32 -7.60 19.96
CA TRP A 6 34.95 -7.27 20.39
C TRP A 6 34.60 -5.80 20.12
N MET A 7 35.57 -4.89 20.22
CA MET A 7 35.40 -3.48 19.85
C MET A 7 35.26 -3.29 18.33
N ASP A 8 36.00 -4.07 17.54
CA ASP A 8 36.02 -3.95 16.07
C ASP A 8 34.80 -4.64 15.41
N ALA A 9 34.29 -5.73 15.99
CA ALA A 9 33.14 -6.48 15.48
C ALA A 9 32.21 -6.97 16.61
N PRO A 10 31.38 -6.09 17.20
CA PRO A 10 30.57 -6.40 18.38
C PRO A 10 29.36 -7.31 18.10
N PHE A 11 29.06 -7.62 16.84
CA PHE A 11 27.97 -8.51 16.46
C PHE A 11 28.43 -9.59 15.47
N LEU A 12 27.86 -10.78 15.62
CA LEU A 12 28.03 -11.91 14.70
C LEU A 12 26.75 -12.05 13.89
N ILE A 13 26.83 -11.98 12.56
CA ILE A 13 25.72 -12.37 11.69
C ILE A 13 25.83 -13.87 11.48
N ALA A 14 24.83 -14.62 11.96
CA ALA A 14 24.70 -16.04 11.70
C ALA A 14 23.50 -16.28 10.79
N PHE A 15 23.67 -17.15 9.79
CA PHE A 15 22.56 -17.63 8.99
C PHE A 15 21.99 -18.87 9.66
N ASP A 16 20.69 -18.86 9.94
CA ASP A 16 20.01 -20.06 10.38
C ASP A 16 19.85 -21.03 9.19
N SER A 17 20.29 -22.27 9.36
CA SER A 17 20.14 -23.34 8.37
C SER A 17 18.79 -24.05 8.46
N HIS A 18 17.96 -23.74 9.47
CA HIS A 18 16.66 -24.37 9.63
C HIS A 18 15.69 -23.96 8.51
N MET A 19 15.04 -24.96 7.92
CA MET A 19 14.01 -24.74 6.91
C MET A 19 12.70 -24.32 7.59
N THR A 20 12.30 -23.07 7.40
CA THR A 20 10.98 -22.59 7.80
C THR A 20 9.95 -23.01 6.75
N PRO A 21 8.85 -23.68 7.13
CA PRO A 21 7.82 -24.06 6.17
C PRO A 21 7.11 -22.81 5.64
N ILE A 22 6.69 -22.85 4.36
CA ILE A 22 6.08 -21.70 3.65
C ILE A 22 4.90 -21.11 4.42
N TRP A 23 4.06 -21.95 5.03
CA TRP A 23 2.91 -21.49 5.79
C TRP A 23 3.28 -20.70 7.05
N ALA A 24 4.48 -20.87 7.62
CA ALA A 24 4.90 -20.14 8.82
C ALA A 24 5.29 -18.68 8.53
N VAL A 25 5.53 -18.35 7.25
CA VAL A 25 5.85 -17.00 6.80
C VAL A 25 4.59 -16.35 6.23
N PRO A 26 4.25 -15.11 6.63
CA PRO A 26 3.10 -14.44 6.07
C PRO A 26 3.32 -14.13 4.59
N PHE A 27 2.23 -14.18 3.81
CA PHE A 27 2.25 -13.67 2.44
C PHE A 27 2.57 -12.16 2.51
N PRO A 28 3.41 -11.61 1.62
CA PRO A 28 3.83 -10.21 1.72
C PRO A 28 2.63 -9.26 1.63
N ALA A 29 2.80 -8.05 2.17
CA ALA A 29 1.88 -6.97 1.87
C ALA A 29 2.12 -6.52 0.43
N VAL A 30 1.05 -6.41 -0.36
CA VAL A 30 1.14 -5.97 -1.76
C VAL A 30 0.45 -4.63 -1.89
N THR A 31 1.22 -3.56 -2.09
CA THR A 31 0.66 -2.23 -2.29
C THR A 31 0.68 -1.86 -3.76
N ILE A 32 -0.45 -1.44 -4.30
CA ILE A 32 -0.63 -1.04 -5.69
C ILE A 32 -1.12 0.41 -5.71
N CYS A 33 -0.35 1.26 -6.38
CA CYS A 33 -0.68 2.66 -6.61
C CYS A 33 -0.75 2.92 -8.11
N THR A 34 -1.64 3.80 -8.53
CA THR A 34 -1.58 4.31 -9.91
C THR A 34 -0.55 5.44 -10.02
N TYR A 35 -0.03 5.68 -11.22
CA TYR A 35 0.82 6.84 -11.48
C TYR A 35 0.06 8.18 -11.41
N PHE A 36 -1.25 8.20 -11.68
CA PHE A 36 -2.03 9.43 -11.64
C PHE A 36 -2.78 9.57 -10.32
N THR A 37 -2.42 10.60 -9.58
CA THR A 37 -2.90 10.82 -8.22
C THR A 37 -4.15 11.71 -8.20
N VAL A 38 -4.39 12.47 -9.28
CA VAL A 38 -5.51 13.41 -9.44
C VAL A 38 -6.28 13.12 -10.73
N LYS A 39 -7.53 12.67 -10.58
CA LYS A 39 -8.50 12.47 -11.67
C LYS A 39 -8.85 13.79 -12.36
N ARG A 40 -8.74 13.80 -13.69
CA ARG A 40 -9.09 14.96 -14.53
C ARG A 40 -10.56 15.33 -14.44
N SER A 41 -11.46 14.35 -14.33
CA SER A 41 -12.90 14.59 -14.22
C SER A 41 -13.29 15.32 -12.93
N VAL A 42 -12.47 15.20 -11.88
CA VAL A 42 -12.69 15.88 -10.60
C VAL A 42 -12.05 17.26 -10.61
N VAL A 43 -10.77 17.33 -11.02
CA VAL A 43 -10.03 18.59 -11.15
C VAL A 43 -9.15 18.55 -12.40
N ASP A 44 -9.43 19.44 -13.35
CA ASP A 44 -8.49 19.74 -14.44
C ASP A 44 -7.44 20.73 -13.93
N LEU A 45 -6.23 20.23 -13.66
CA LEU A 45 -5.14 21.01 -13.07
C LEU A 45 -4.61 22.10 -14.03
N ALA A 46 -4.85 21.97 -15.34
CA ALA A 46 -4.44 22.99 -16.31
C ALA A 46 -5.46 24.13 -16.42
N ALA A 47 -6.74 23.88 -16.09
CA ALA A 47 -7.81 24.86 -16.20
C ALA A 47 -8.18 25.52 -14.85
N THR A 48 -7.82 24.92 -13.72
CA THR A 48 -8.21 25.42 -12.39
C THR A 48 -7.39 26.64 -11.96
N ASN A 49 -8.06 27.64 -11.40
CA ASN A 49 -7.44 28.83 -10.79
C ASN A 49 -7.48 28.80 -9.25
N ASN A 50 -8.01 27.72 -8.66
CA ASN A 50 -8.12 27.61 -7.21
C ASN A 50 -6.75 27.24 -6.60
N LYS A 51 -6.13 28.20 -5.91
CA LYS A 51 -4.79 28.04 -5.30
C LYS A 51 -4.74 26.92 -4.26
N THR A 52 -5.80 26.71 -3.48
CA THR A 52 -5.85 25.67 -2.45
C THR A 52 -5.84 24.28 -3.09
N VAL A 53 -6.62 24.09 -4.17
CA VAL A 53 -6.64 22.82 -4.91
C VAL A 53 -5.29 22.53 -5.57
N LEU A 54 -4.66 23.55 -6.17
CA LEU A 54 -3.32 23.42 -6.74
C LEU A 54 -2.29 23.09 -5.67
N PHE A 55 -2.39 23.71 -4.49
CA PHE A 55 -1.53 23.41 -3.35
C PHE A 55 -1.71 21.96 -2.88
N TYR A 56 -2.94 21.49 -2.66
CA TYR A 56 -3.19 20.11 -2.26
C TYR A 56 -2.72 19.09 -3.32
N ALA A 57 -2.95 19.36 -4.60
CA ALA A 57 -2.41 18.52 -5.68
C ALA A 57 -0.87 18.48 -5.66
N SER A 58 -0.22 19.62 -5.37
CA SER A 58 1.25 19.69 -5.30
C SER A 58 1.85 18.84 -4.18
N LEU A 59 1.10 18.56 -3.11
CA LEU A 59 1.54 17.68 -2.02
C LEU A 59 1.59 16.20 -2.43
N MET A 60 0.75 15.79 -3.38
CA MET A 60 0.68 14.41 -3.88
C MET A 60 1.53 14.20 -5.14
N CYS A 61 1.69 15.25 -5.96
CA CYS A 61 2.57 15.23 -7.12
C CYS A 61 3.44 16.50 -7.15
N PRO A 62 4.61 16.47 -6.48
CA PRO A 62 5.48 17.63 -6.31
C PRO A 62 6.18 17.98 -7.63
N ARG A 63 5.46 18.72 -8.48
CA ARG A 63 5.94 19.18 -9.79
C ARG A 63 6.28 20.66 -9.73
N PRO A 64 7.42 21.10 -10.30
CA PRO A 64 7.81 22.52 -10.28
C PRO A 64 6.72 23.47 -10.78
N GLU A 65 5.92 23.03 -11.75
CA GLU A 65 4.82 23.80 -12.32
C GLU A 65 3.70 24.08 -11.28
N LEU A 66 3.40 23.11 -10.42
CA LEU A 66 2.38 23.23 -9.36
C LEU A 66 2.92 23.97 -8.13
N LEU A 67 4.20 23.79 -7.81
CA LEU A 67 4.87 24.43 -6.66
C LEU A 67 5.08 25.95 -6.83
N ARG A 68 4.90 26.49 -8.05
CA ARG A 68 4.95 27.95 -8.31
C ARG A 68 3.73 28.69 -7.79
N ALA A 69 2.62 28.00 -7.52
CA ALA A 69 1.50 28.60 -6.82
C ALA A 69 1.97 28.98 -5.41
N LYS A 70 1.94 30.27 -5.05
CA LYS A 70 2.26 30.70 -3.68
C LYS A 70 1.44 29.84 -2.71
N VAL A 71 2.14 29.13 -1.83
CA VAL A 71 1.54 28.38 -0.72
C VAL A 71 0.57 29.35 -0.03
N PRO A 72 -0.75 29.03 0.01
CA PRO A 72 -1.67 29.85 0.78
C PRO A 72 -1.14 29.91 2.22
N GLU A 73 -1.36 31.00 2.95
CA GLU A 73 -1.05 31.06 4.38
C GLU A 73 -1.95 30.06 5.12
N LEU A 74 -1.58 28.78 5.08
CA LEU A 74 -2.24 27.68 5.75
C LEU A 74 -1.42 27.35 6.97
N GLU A 75 -1.99 27.66 8.13
CA GLU A 75 -1.40 27.35 9.43
C GLU A 75 -1.44 25.83 9.71
N TYR A 76 -2.36 25.10 9.07
CA TYR A 76 -2.53 23.66 9.23
C TYR A 76 -3.19 22.98 8.02
N ILE A 77 -2.77 21.75 7.71
CA ILE A 77 -3.43 20.87 6.74
C ILE A 77 -4.50 20.07 7.49
N GLY A 78 -5.76 20.50 7.35
CA GLY A 78 -6.90 19.89 8.01
C GLY A 78 -7.49 18.69 7.29
N ASN A 79 -8.65 18.23 7.78
CA ASN A 79 -9.42 17.12 7.19
C ASN A 79 -9.79 17.34 5.72
N GLU A 80 -9.90 18.60 5.30
CA GLU A 80 -10.19 18.99 3.92
C GLU A 80 -9.18 18.42 2.90
N PHE A 81 -7.91 18.31 3.28
CA PHE A 81 -6.91 17.70 2.41
C PHE A 81 -7.17 16.20 2.23
N TYR A 82 -7.53 15.50 3.31
CA TYR A 82 -7.85 14.08 3.24
C TYR A 82 -9.11 13.82 2.41
N ASP A 83 -10.13 14.67 2.56
CA ASP A 83 -11.35 14.59 1.75
C ASP A 83 -11.05 14.88 0.27
N PHE A 84 -10.20 15.86 0.00
CA PHE A 84 -9.70 16.13 -1.35
C PHE A 84 -8.99 14.91 -1.94
N VAL A 85 -8.04 14.31 -1.22
CA VAL A 85 -7.31 13.12 -1.65
C VAL A 85 -8.25 11.96 -1.97
N LYS A 86 -9.24 11.69 -1.11
CA LYS A 86 -10.26 10.64 -1.33
C LYS A 86 -11.07 10.90 -2.60
N GLN A 87 -11.38 12.17 -2.88
CA GLN A 87 -12.20 12.55 -4.03
C GLN A 87 -11.42 12.44 -5.35
N VAL A 88 -10.18 12.93 -5.37
CA VAL A 88 -9.37 13.01 -6.60
C VAL A 88 -8.65 11.71 -6.94
N SER A 89 -8.40 10.84 -5.95
CA SER A 89 -7.74 9.56 -6.20
C SER A 89 -8.73 8.55 -6.80
N PRO A 90 -8.26 7.61 -7.65
CA PRO A 90 -9.10 6.51 -8.10
C PRO A 90 -9.50 5.59 -6.94
N ASN A 91 -10.74 5.13 -6.96
CA ASN A 91 -11.21 4.12 -6.02
C ASN A 91 -10.87 2.70 -6.48
N CYS A 92 -11.12 1.71 -5.61
CA CYS A 92 -10.84 0.32 -5.90
C CYS A 92 -11.50 -0.19 -7.19
N SER A 93 -12.81 0.05 -7.38
CA SER A 93 -13.55 -0.44 -8.55
C SER A 93 -13.12 0.23 -9.87
N GLU A 94 -12.58 1.45 -9.79
CA GLU A 94 -11.95 2.14 -10.91
C GLU A 94 -10.61 1.48 -11.29
N MET A 95 -9.82 1.01 -10.32
CA MET A 95 -8.46 0.47 -10.53
C MET A 95 -8.40 -1.05 -10.75
N MET A 96 -9.26 -1.83 -10.12
CA MET A 96 -9.18 -3.30 -10.08
C MET A 96 -10.42 -3.92 -10.70
N LYS A 97 -10.22 -4.89 -11.60
CA LYS A 97 -11.32 -5.56 -12.32
C LYS A 97 -11.56 -6.97 -11.85
N ARG A 98 -10.51 -7.79 -11.75
CA ARG A 98 -10.58 -9.17 -11.28
C ARG A 98 -9.42 -9.45 -10.36
N CYS A 99 -9.69 -10.16 -9.27
CA CYS A 99 -8.68 -10.57 -8.31
C CYS A 99 -8.82 -12.07 -8.07
N PHE A 100 -7.69 -12.76 -8.09
CA PHE A 100 -7.60 -14.16 -7.72
C PHE A 100 -6.62 -14.30 -6.58
N PHE A 101 -7.02 -15.02 -5.55
CA PHE A 101 -6.15 -15.42 -4.46
C PHE A 101 -6.34 -16.91 -4.22
N TRP A 102 -5.24 -17.67 -4.22
CA TRP A 102 -5.30 -19.14 -4.18
C TRP A 102 -6.17 -19.77 -5.28
N ASN A 103 -6.12 -19.21 -6.49
CA ASN A 103 -6.93 -19.65 -7.64
C ASN A 103 -8.45 -19.49 -7.48
N GLU A 104 -8.89 -18.80 -6.43
CA GLU A 104 -10.30 -18.44 -6.24
C GLU A 104 -10.50 -16.98 -6.64
N GLU A 105 -11.51 -16.73 -7.46
CA GLU A 105 -11.94 -15.37 -7.80
C GLU A 105 -12.61 -14.74 -6.57
N VAL A 106 -12.07 -13.60 -6.14
CA VAL A 106 -12.53 -12.87 -4.96
C VAL A 106 -12.78 -11.42 -5.30
N ASP A 107 -13.69 -10.77 -4.56
CA ASP A 107 -13.95 -9.35 -4.74
C ASP A 107 -12.72 -8.53 -4.36
N CYS A 108 -12.16 -7.80 -5.33
CA CYS A 108 -10.95 -7.00 -5.16
C CYS A 108 -11.07 -5.98 -4.02
N CYS A 109 -12.24 -5.36 -3.85
CA CYS A 109 -12.44 -4.29 -2.89
C CYS A 109 -12.72 -4.78 -1.47
N SER A 110 -13.02 -6.08 -1.32
CA SER A 110 -13.00 -6.79 -0.05
C SER A 110 -11.60 -7.29 0.30
N LEU A 111 -10.76 -7.58 -0.70
CA LEU A 111 -9.42 -8.12 -0.54
C LEU A 111 -8.37 -7.03 -0.25
N PHE A 112 -8.49 -5.88 -0.91
CA PHE A 112 -7.59 -4.75 -0.77
C PHE A 112 -8.21 -3.62 0.07
N GLU A 113 -7.38 -3.00 0.89
CA GLU A 113 -7.76 -1.85 1.69
C GLU A 113 -7.18 -0.56 1.11
N PRO A 114 -7.93 0.56 1.14
CA PRO A 114 -7.37 1.85 0.75
C PRO A 114 -6.36 2.32 1.79
N VAL A 115 -5.19 2.78 1.33
CA VAL A 115 -4.14 3.32 2.19
C VAL A 115 -3.59 4.63 1.62
N MET A 116 -3.33 5.58 2.52
CA MET A 116 -2.73 6.86 2.16
C MET A 116 -1.22 6.74 2.01
N THR A 117 -0.69 7.30 0.93
CA THR A 117 0.73 7.37 0.64
C THR A 117 1.14 8.80 0.25
N ASP A 118 2.43 9.03 0.08
CA ASP A 118 3.03 10.25 -0.50
C ASP A 118 2.64 10.52 -1.97
N SER A 119 1.86 9.65 -2.59
CA SER A 119 1.27 9.87 -3.92
C SER A 119 -0.26 9.72 -3.92
N GLY A 120 -0.91 9.93 -2.77
CA GLY A 120 -2.36 9.83 -2.64
C GLY A 120 -2.86 8.46 -2.20
N MET A 121 -4.08 8.10 -2.59
CA MET A 121 -4.67 6.82 -2.20
C MET A 121 -4.14 5.69 -3.06
N CYS A 122 -3.73 4.62 -2.38
CA CYS A 122 -3.34 3.36 -2.95
C CYS A 122 -4.17 2.22 -2.37
N LEU A 123 -3.96 1.01 -2.88
CA LEU A 123 -4.66 -0.19 -2.44
C LEU A 123 -3.62 -1.17 -1.90
N ILE A 124 -3.81 -1.64 -0.67
CA ILE A 124 -2.89 -2.57 -0.01
C ILE A 124 -3.60 -3.87 0.33
N PHE A 125 -3.00 -4.97 -0.08
CA PHE A 125 -3.39 -6.32 0.31
C PHE A 125 -2.50 -6.79 1.46
N ASN A 126 -3.12 -7.50 2.40
CA ASN A 126 -2.45 -8.29 3.43
C ASN A 126 -1.54 -7.51 4.39
N ASN A 127 -1.87 -6.24 4.66
CA ASN A 127 -1.19 -5.46 5.68
C ASN A 127 -1.73 -5.77 7.07
N LEU A 128 -0.90 -5.64 8.09
CA LEU A 128 -1.42 -5.54 9.46
C LEU A 128 -2.16 -4.21 9.63
N PRO A 129 -3.25 -4.19 10.41
CA PRO A 129 -3.91 -2.94 10.74
C PRO A 129 -2.94 -2.06 11.54
N PHE A 130 -3.01 -0.74 11.35
CA PHE A 130 -2.10 0.20 12.02
C PHE A 130 -2.14 0.11 13.55
N SER A 131 -3.26 -0.30 14.14
CA SER A 131 -3.40 -0.55 15.59
C SER A 131 -2.57 -1.74 16.10
N LYS A 132 -2.03 -2.57 15.20
CA LYS A 132 -1.11 -3.67 15.50
C LYS A 132 0.34 -3.35 15.14
N ILE A 133 0.57 -2.29 14.36
CA ILE A 133 1.90 -1.80 14.01
C ILE A 133 2.35 -0.74 15.03
N PHE A 134 1.45 0.15 15.46
CA PHE A 134 1.74 1.24 16.39
C PHE A 134 1.22 0.96 17.80
N THR A 135 2.02 1.31 18.81
CA THR A 135 1.69 1.16 20.23
C THR A 135 0.77 2.25 20.77
N ASN A 136 0.78 3.43 20.17
CA ASN A 136 -0.11 4.53 20.51
C ASN A 136 -1.17 4.70 19.44
N ASN A 137 -2.35 5.21 19.82
CA ASN A 137 -3.46 5.47 18.92
C ASN A 137 -3.17 6.73 18.07
N THR A 138 -2.08 6.69 17.29
CA THR A 138 -1.77 7.72 16.33
C THR A 138 -2.94 7.81 15.38
N TYR A 139 -3.54 9.00 15.31
CA TYR A 139 -4.61 9.29 14.39
C TYR A 139 -4.11 8.99 12.97
N VAL A 140 -4.60 7.89 12.39
CA VAL A 140 -4.45 7.63 10.97
C VAL A 140 -5.74 8.12 10.32
N PRO A 141 -5.72 9.18 9.49
CA PRO A 141 -6.92 9.76 8.87
C PRO A 141 -7.67 8.81 7.93
N PHE A 142 -7.08 7.64 7.69
CA PHE A 142 -7.63 6.56 6.88
C PHE A 142 -7.67 5.30 7.74
N PRO A 143 -8.82 5.05 8.39
CA PRO A 143 -8.99 3.80 9.10
C PRO A 143 -8.89 2.64 8.10
N SER A 144 -7.99 1.69 8.41
CA SER A 144 -8.01 0.33 7.87
C SER A 144 -9.38 -0.28 8.15
N ASN A 145 -9.82 -1.25 7.33
CA ASN A 145 -11.12 -1.86 7.52
C ASN A 145 -11.24 -2.40 8.96
N THR A 146 -12.43 -2.25 9.55
CA THR A 146 -12.69 -2.82 10.87
C THR A 146 -12.67 -4.33 10.75
N LEU A 147 -11.53 -4.91 11.11
CA LEU A 147 -11.41 -6.36 11.20
C LEU A 147 -12.36 -6.87 12.29
N PRO A 148 -12.90 -8.09 12.11
CA PRO A 148 -13.74 -8.73 13.11
C PRO A 148 -13.07 -8.76 14.49
N SER A 149 -13.85 -8.67 15.56
CA SER A 149 -13.32 -8.66 16.93
C SER A 149 -12.57 -9.94 17.30
N ASN A 150 -12.83 -11.05 16.60
CA ASN A 150 -12.15 -12.32 16.72
C ASN A 150 -10.94 -12.48 15.79
N ALA A 151 -10.50 -11.40 15.11
CA ALA A 151 -9.31 -11.44 14.26
C ALA A 151 -8.05 -11.75 15.07
N ARG A 152 -7.22 -12.64 14.52
CA ARG A 152 -6.00 -13.13 15.13
C ARG A 152 -4.81 -12.67 14.30
N PHE A 153 -3.82 -12.09 14.96
CA PHE A 153 -2.74 -11.37 14.29
C PHE A 153 -1.41 -12.10 14.46
N TRP A 154 -0.68 -12.22 13.36
CA TRP A 154 0.73 -12.57 13.37
C TRP A 154 1.56 -11.43 13.94
N SER A 155 2.62 -11.75 14.68
CA SER A 155 3.66 -10.82 15.12
C SER A 155 5.02 -11.27 14.63
N ILE A 156 5.97 -10.33 14.59
CA ILE A 156 7.34 -10.63 14.15
C ILE A 156 8.08 -11.52 15.17
N GLU A 157 7.72 -11.42 16.45
CA GLU A 157 8.35 -12.17 17.54
C GLU A 157 7.75 -13.56 17.74
N GLU A 158 6.42 -13.68 17.72
CA GLU A 158 5.71 -14.92 18.10
C GLU A 158 5.16 -15.68 16.88
N GLY A 159 5.17 -15.05 15.71
CA GLY A 159 4.60 -15.62 14.51
C GLY A 159 3.07 -15.69 14.58
N TYR A 160 2.50 -16.76 14.01
CA TYR A 160 1.04 -16.96 14.00
C TYR A 160 0.54 -17.47 15.36
N PRO A 161 -0.58 -16.91 15.88
CA PRO A 161 -1.07 -17.21 17.21
C PRO A 161 -1.53 -18.67 17.36
N GLN A 162 -1.28 -19.23 18.55
CA GLN A 162 -1.68 -20.59 18.90
C GLN A 162 -3.05 -20.61 19.62
N PRO A 163 -3.91 -21.64 19.42
CA PRO A 163 -3.69 -22.78 18.54
C PRO A 163 -3.77 -22.40 17.06
N ASP A 164 -2.90 -22.99 16.25
CA ASP A 164 -2.94 -22.86 14.81
C ASP A 164 -4.24 -23.48 14.24
N LEU A 165 -5.11 -22.64 13.66
CA LEU A 165 -6.35 -23.09 13.00
C LEU A 165 -6.29 -22.90 11.48
N ARG A 166 -5.09 -22.71 10.92
CA ARG A 166 -4.91 -22.57 9.47
C ARG A 166 -5.36 -23.85 8.76
N GLY A 167 -6.17 -23.70 7.71
CA GLY A 167 -6.79 -24.83 7.00
C GLY A 167 -8.13 -25.31 7.57
N HIS A 168 -8.60 -24.77 8.70
CA HIS A 168 -9.92 -25.08 9.29
C HIS A 168 -10.97 -23.99 9.04
N ASN A 169 -11.21 -23.61 7.77
CA ASN A 169 -12.13 -22.52 7.39
C ASN A 169 -11.96 -21.22 8.22
N ASP A 170 -10.77 -20.99 8.75
CA ASP A 170 -10.49 -19.82 9.58
C ASP A 170 -10.12 -18.64 8.70
N SER A 171 -11.12 -17.81 8.42
CA SER A 171 -11.00 -16.59 7.63
C SER A 171 -10.48 -15.39 8.41
N PHE A 172 -10.16 -15.54 9.71
CA PHE A 172 -9.87 -14.42 10.61
C PHE A 172 -8.40 -14.34 11.06
N ILE A 173 -7.49 -15.07 10.43
CA ILE A 173 -6.04 -14.95 10.64
C ILE A 173 -5.46 -13.92 9.67
N TYR A 174 -4.75 -12.91 10.20
CA TYR A 174 -4.07 -11.88 9.43
C TYR A 174 -2.61 -11.74 9.88
N PRO A 175 -1.67 -11.55 8.94
CA PRO A 175 -1.81 -11.60 7.49
C PRO A 175 -2.10 -13.03 7.03
N ARG A 176 -2.70 -13.18 5.85
CA ARG A 176 -2.84 -14.46 5.13
C ARG A 176 -1.44 -14.99 4.75
N TRP A 177 -1.33 -16.30 4.56
CA TRP A 177 -0.09 -16.98 4.15
C TRP A 177 -0.20 -17.55 2.72
N ALA A 178 0.90 -18.05 2.15
CA ALA A 178 0.83 -18.82 0.91
C ALA A 178 0.50 -20.29 1.24
N GLN A 179 -0.48 -20.90 0.55
CA GLN A 179 -0.76 -22.33 0.73
C GLN A 179 0.36 -23.21 0.18
N LEU A 180 0.83 -22.89 -1.03
CA LEU A 180 1.85 -23.61 -1.77
C LEU A 180 2.65 -22.64 -2.64
N ALA A 181 3.78 -23.11 -3.16
CA ALA A 181 4.55 -22.37 -4.15
C ALA A 181 3.89 -22.46 -5.54
N GLY A 182 4.03 -21.40 -6.34
CA GLY A 182 3.53 -21.32 -7.72
C GLY A 182 2.55 -20.17 -7.94
N SER A 183 2.41 -19.71 -9.19
CA SER A 183 1.56 -18.57 -9.55
C SER A 183 0.07 -18.82 -9.26
N ILE A 184 -0.39 -20.06 -9.38
CA ILE A 184 -1.77 -20.48 -9.10
C ILE A 184 -2.15 -20.24 -7.63
N PHE A 185 -1.19 -20.43 -6.71
CA PHE A 185 -1.40 -20.20 -5.27
C PHE A 185 -0.96 -18.81 -4.82
N GLY A 186 -0.70 -17.91 -5.78
CA GLY A 186 -0.33 -16.52 -5.54
C GLY A 186 -1.53 -15.58 -5.54
N LEU A 187 -1.19 -14.30 -5.69
CA LEU A 187 -2.13 -13.21 -5.91
C LEU A 187 -2.06 -12.81 -7.38
N SER A 188 -3.20 -12.80 -8.06
CA SER A 188 -3.32 -12.26 -9.42
C SER A 188 -4.35 -11.14 -9.43
N VAL A 189 -4.01 -10.01 -10.05
CA VAL A 189 -4.86 -8.81 -10.09
C VAL A 189 -4.87 -8.25 -11.49
N GLU A 190 -6.06 -8.09 -12.06
CA GLU A 190 -6.27 -7.35 -13.30
C GLU A 190 -6.50 -5.88 -12.99
N LEU A 191 -5.52 -5.05 -13.38
CA LEU A 191 -5.52 -3.62 -13.16
C LEU A 191 -6.04 -2.88 -14.40
N PHE A 192 -6.86 -1.86 -14.16
CA PHE A 192 -7.43 -1.01 -15.18
C PHE A 192 -7.12 0.46 -14.91
N GLN A 193 -6.69 1.17 -15.95
CA GLN A 193 -6.46 2.61 -15.90
C GLN A 193 -7.28 3.29 -16.99
N ASN A 194 -8.13 4.23 -16.59
CA ASN A 194 -8.76 5.15 -17.53
C ASN A 194 -7.78 6.25 -17.94
N ILE A 195 -7.26 6.18 -19.17
CA ILE A 195 -6.28 7.13 -19.69
C ILE A 195 -6.85 8.55 -19.80
N SER A 196 -8.17 8.71 -19.93
CA SER A 196 -8.81 10.04 -19.99
C SER A 196 -8.71 10.81 -18.67
N GLU A 197 -8.52 10.12 -17.55
CA GLU A 197 -8.35 10.72 -16.21
C GLU A 197 -6.92 11.18 -15.94
N TRP A 198 -5.96 10.69 -16.73
CA TRP A 198 -4.55 10.98 -16.56
C TRP A 198 -4.21 12.41 -16.99
N GLN A 199 -3.37 13.07 -16.20
CA GLN A 199 -2.94 14.45 -16.42
C GLN A 199 -1.42 14.58 -16.36
N SER A 200 -0.83 15.06 -17.45
CA SER A 200 0.64 15.20 -17.60
C SER A 200 1.27 16.17 -16.59
N LEU A 201 0.51 17.16 -16.10
CA LEU A 201 1.00 18.16 -15.15
C LEU A 201 1.41 17.52 -13.81
N CYS A 202 0.83 16.39 -13.45
CA CYS A 202 1.05 15.70 -12.19
C CYS A 202 2.01 14.51 -12.39
N THR A 203 1.74 13.67 -13.37
CA THR A 203 2.44 12.39 -13.62
C THR A 203 3.62 12.51 -14.59
N GLY A 204 3.71 13.60 -15.34
CA GLY A 204 4.65 13.76 -16.45
C GLY A 204 4.29 12.87 -17.61
N ALA A 205 5.24 12.04 -18.07
CA ALA A 205 5.06 11.10 -19.17
C ALA A 205 4.71 9.67 -18.69
N PHE A 206 4.59 9.45 -17.37
CA PHE A 206 4.38 8.12 -16.83
C PHE A 206 2.89 7.80 -16.68
N SER A 207 2.49 6.63 -17.19
CA SER A 207 1.19 6.00 -16.98
C SER A 207 1.40 4.55 -16.51
N GLY A 208 0.35 3.92 -16.00
CA GLY A 208 0.36 2.58 -15.42
C GLY A 208 0.29 2.60 -13.88
N PHE A 209 0.98 1.64 -13.28
CA PHE A 209 0.95 1.40 -11.83
C PHE A 209 2.35 1.23 -11.25
N ARG A 210 2.46 1.46 -9.95
CA ARG A 210 3.60 1.06 -9.13
C ARG A 210 3.16 0.04 -8.11
N VAL A 211 4.02 -0.93 -7.87
CA VAL A 211 3.79 -2.01 -6.90
C VAL A 211 4.98 -2.11 -5.94
N SER A 212 4.68 -2.33 -4.66
CA SER A 212 5.66 -2.78 -3.67
C SER A 212 5.21 -4.08 -3.02
N LEU A 213 6.22 -4.89 -2.69
CA LEU A 213 6.12 -6.04 -1.80
C LEU A 213 6.88 -5.66 -0.52
N SER A 214 6.22 -5.69 0.62
CA SER A 214 6.82 -5.36 1.91
C SER A 214 6.43 -6.37 2.98
N SER A 215 7.06 -6.29 4.15
CA SER A 215 6.54 -6.99 5.31
C SER A 215 5.13 -6.48 5.61
N PRO A 216 4.19 -7.34 6.03
CA PRO A 216 2.89 -6.92 6.56
C PRO A 216 2.94 -5.99 7.77
N ALA A 217 4.09 -5.91 8.45
CA ALA A 217 4.33 -5.00 9.56
C ALA A 217 4.94 -3.65 9.13
N ASP A 218 5.25 -3.47 7.85
CA ASP A 218 5.83 -2.23 7.32
C ASP A 218 4.74 -1.26 6.84
N LEU A 219 5.07 0.04 6.83
CA LEU A 219 4.19 1.05 6.24
C LEU A 219 4.38 1.13 4.73
N PRO A 220 3.29 1.27 3.95
CA PRO A 220 3.41 1.48 2.51
C PRO A 220 3.89 2.90 2.21
N LEU A 221 5.10 3.01 1.66
CA LEU A 221 5.67 4.27 1.18
C LEU A 221 5.80 4.22 -0.34
N PHE A 222 5.21 5.19 -1.05
CA PHE A 222 5.27 5.24 -2.52
C PHE A 222 6.69 5.43 -3.04
N SER A 223 7.52 6.19 -2.32
CA SER A 223 8.95 6.31 -2.59
C SER A 223 9.72 4.98 -2.60
N GLN A 224 9.22 3.95 -1.89
CA GLN A 224 9.82 2.61 -1.85
C GLN A 224 9.24 1.65 -2.91
N MET A 225 8.28 2.11 -3.73
CA MET A 225 7.68 1.29 -4.78
C MET A 225 8.56 1.24 -6.02
N ASN A 226 9.26 0.12 -6.17
CA ASN A 226 10.28 -0.06 -7.19
C ASN A 226 9.75 -0.73 -8.47
N TYR A 227 8.66 -1.50 -8.39
CA TYR A 227 8.11 -2.20 -9.54
C TYR A 227 7.16 -1.30 -10.31
N ARG A 228 7.38 -1.18 -11.63
CA ARG A 228 6.56 -0.37 -12.53
C ARG A 228 5.83 -1.30 -13.48
N LEU A 229 4.50 -1.20 -13.51
CA LEU A 229 3.66 -1.98 -14.40
C LEU A 229 3.10 -1.07 -15.49
N SER A 230 3.36 -1.42 -16.74
CA SER A 230 2.75 -0.78 -17.91
C SER A 230 1.35 -1.35 -18.15
N VAL A 231 0.46 -0.54 -18.71
CA VAL A 231 -0.88 -0.99 -19.14
C VAL A 231 -0.75 -2.01 -20.30
N ASN A 232 -1.73 -2.91 -20.46
CA ASN A 232 -1.84 -3.91 -21.53
C ASN A 232 -0.74 -4.99 -21.51
N ARG A 233 -0.17 -5.31 -20.34
CA ARG A 233 0.84 -6.35 -20.18
C ARG A 233 0.64 -7.14 -18.90
N GLU A 234 0.78 -8.46 -18.99
CA GLU A 234 0.91 -9.36 -17.84
C GLU A 234 2.38 -9.40 -17.39
N THR A 235 2.62 -9.31 -16.08
CA THR A 235 3.97 -9.25 -15.48
C THR A 235 4.05 -10.20 -14.29
#